data_AF-A0A2N8NYV3-F1
#
_entry.id   AF-A0A2N8NYV3-F1
#
_cell.length_a   1.000
_cell.length_b   1.000
_cell.length_c   1.000
_cell.angle_alpha   90.00
_cell.angle_beta   90.00
_cell.angle_gamma   90.00
#
_symmetry.space_group_name_H-M   'P 1'
#
loop_
_entity.id
_entity.type
_entity.pdbx_description
1 polymer ?
#
loop_
_entity_poly.entity_id
_entity_poly.type
_entity_poly.pdbx_seq_one_letter_code
_entity_poly.pdbx_strand_id
1 'polypeptide(L)' 'MTHAELTALPVSFPLETANRALGIGRTQGYFMAKTGTYPVRVRQLGRAYRVTRYDLWSYLGLPVIAPDSAGGDVAVAA' A
#
# COMPACT_ATOMS: atom_id res chain seq x y z
N MET A 1 2.65 2.12 11.62
CA MET A 1 3.54 1.63 10.54
C MET A 1 4.41 2.81 10.14
N THR A 2 5.71 2.60 9.89
CA THR A 2 6.65 3.66 9.50
C THR A 2 6.76 3.78 7.97
N HIS A 3 7.34 4.87 7.48
CA HIS A 3 7.56 5.08 6.04
C HIS A 3 8.51 4.03 5.42
N ALA A 4 9.57 3.66 6.13
CA ALA A 4 10.49 2.61 5.69
C ALA A 4 9.80 1.23 5.58
N GLU A 5 8.91 0.91 6.53
CA GLU A 5 8.10 -0.32 6.46
C GLU A 5 7.15 -0.30 5.24
N LEU A 6 6.53 0.85 4.93
CA LEU A 6 5.63 1.01 3.79
C LEU A 6 6.35 0.81 2.45
N THR A 7 7.57 1.34 2.32
CA THR A 7 8.38 1.25 1.10
C THR A 7 8.95 -0.15 0.86
N ALA A 8 9.26 -0.87 1.94
CA ALA A 8 9.74 -2.25 1.90
C ALA A 8 8.63 -3.30 1.69
N LEU A 9 7.35 -2.91 1.66
CA LEU A 9 6.24 -3.85 1.44
C LEU A 9 6.45 -4.64 0.14
N PRO A 10 6.05 -5.93 0.04
CA PRO A 10 6.08 -6.67 -1.21
C PRO A 10 5.08 -6.12 -2.24
N VAL A 11 5.16 -6.57 -3.50
CA VAL A 11 4.25 -6.12 -4.59
C VAL A 11 2.79 -6.37 -4.23
N SER A 12 2.51 -7.47 -3.52
CA SER A 12 1.21 -7.79 -2.96
C SER A 12 1.34 -8.31 -1.53
N PHE A 13 0.46 -7.85 -0.65
CA PHE A 13 0.44 -8.17 0.78
C PHE A 13 -0.99 -8.45 1.26
N PRO A 14 -1.15 -9.11 2.42
CA PRO A 14 -2.47 -9.38 2.98
C PRO A 14 -3.21 -8.10 3.38
N LEU A 15 -4.54 -8.17 3.38
CA LEU A 15 -5.43 -7.07 3.79
C LEU A 15 -5.09 -6.50 5.18
N GLU A 16 -4.62 -7.34 6.10
CA GLU A 16 -4.25 -6.90 7.45
C GLU A 16 -3.11 -5.88 7.44
N THR A 17 -2.14 -6.03 6.54
CA THR A 17 -1.05 -5.06 6.38
C THR A 17 -1.59 -3.73 5.80
N ALA A 18 -2.52 -3.79 4.85
CA ALA A 18 -3.20 -2.59 4.34
C ALA A 18 -3.99 -1.87 5.45
N ASN A 19 -4.71 -2.63 6.29
CA ASN A 19 -5.46 -2.08 7.42
C ASN A 19 -4.54 -1.32 8.38
N ARG A 20 -3.38 -1.89 8.72
CA ARG A 20 -2.38 -1.23 9.58
C ARG A 20 -1.82 0.05 8.94
N ALA A 21 -1.67 0.07 7.61
CA ALA A 21 -1.22 1.24 6.87
C ALA A 21 -2.26 2.37 6.90
N LEU A 22 -3.55 2.01 6.83
CA LEU A 22 -4.68 2.93 6.73
C LEU A 22 -5.30 3.30 8.09
N GLY A 23 -4.82 2.71 9.20
CA GLY A 23 -5.41 2.91 10.53
C GLY A 23 -6.79 2.26 10.70
N ILE A 24 -7.13 1.27 9.87
CA ILE A 24 -8.42 0.57 9.92
C ILE A 24 -8.33 -0.64 10.85
N GLY A 25 -9.32 -0.83 11.72
CA GLY A 25 -9.38 -2.00 12.59
C GLY A 25 -9.59 -3.30 11.81
N ARG A 26 -9.04 -4.43 12.29
CA ARG A 26 -9.09 -5.72 11.57
C ARG A 26 -10.50 -6.12 11.13
N THR A 27 -11.45 -6.11 12.05
CA THR A 27 -12.85 -6.49 11.78
C THR A 27 -13.51 -5.58 10.74
N GLN A 28 -13.33 -4.27 10.88
CA GLN A 28 -13.90 -3.29 9.95
C GLN A 28 -13.28 -3.42 8.56
N GLY A 29 -11.96 -3.62 8.47
CA GLY A 29 -11.27 -3.78 7.20
C GLY A 29 -11.73 -5.02 6.43
N TYR A 30 -11.88 -6.17 7.10
CA TYR A 30 -12.43 -7.37 6.46
C TYR A 30 -13.90 -7.21 6.07
N PHE A 31 -14.71 -6.52 6.88
CA PHE A 31 -16.09 -6.19 6.51
C PHE A 31 -16.14 -5.34 5.23
N MET A 32 -15.38 -4.25 5.19
CA MET A 32 -15.29 -3.35 4.03
C MET A 32 -14.77 -4.07 2.77
N ALA A 33 -13.79 -4.96 2.92
CA ALA A 33 -13.30 -5.78 1.80
C ALA A 33 -14.37 -6.74 1.26
N LYS A 34 -15.18 -7.33 2.15
CA LYS A 34 -16.29 -8.22 1.77
C LYS A 34 -17.45 -7.46 1.12
N THR A 35 -17.73 -6.23 1.57
CA THR A 35 -18.80 -5.37 1.05
C THR A 35 -18.38 -4.53 -0.15
N GLY A 36 -17.11 -4.58 -0.55
CA GLY A 36 -16.57 -3.79 -1.66
C GLY A 36 -16.46 -2.29 -1.36
N THR A 37 -16.51 -1.89 -0.08
CA THR A 37 -16.41 -0.48 0.36
C THR A 37 -15.02 -0.13 0.87
N TYR A 38 -14.05 -1.03 0.71
CA TYR A 38 -12.67 -0.77 1.08
C TYR A 38 -12.10 0.37 0.22
N PRO A 39 -11.37 1.34 0.81
CA PRO A 39 -10.86 2.52 0.09
C PRO A 39 -9.87 2.17 -1.02
N VAL A 40 -9.18 1.03 -0.88
CA VAL A 40 -8.19 0.52 -1.82
C VAL A 40 -8.76 -0.70 -2.55
N ARG A 41 -8.36 -0.91 -3.80
CA ARG A 41 -8.80 -2.09 -4.56
C ARG A 41 -8.25 -3.37 -3.92
N VAL A 42 -9.16 -4.22 -3.43
CA VAL A 42 -8.84 -5.54 -2.88
C VAL A 42 -9.03 -6.61 -3.95
N ARG A 43 -8.04 -7.49 -4.10
CA ARG A 43 -8.11 -8.68 -4.97
C ARG A 43 -8.34 -9.91 -4.11
N GLN A 44 -9.40 -10.65 -4.41
CA GLN A 44 -9.65 -11.94 -3.76
C GLN A 44 -8.93 -13.04 -4.54
N LEU A 45 -7.92 -13.66 -3.92
CA LEU A 45 -7.23 -14.84 -4.42
C LEU A 45 -7.66 -16.06 -3.60
N GLY A 46 -8.68 -16.75 -4.08
CA GLY A 46 -9.32 -17.86 -3.37
C GLY A 46 -9.97 -17.39 -2.07
N ARG A 47 -9.43 -17.84 -0.94
CA ARG A 47 -9.90 -17.47 0.42
C ARG A 47 -9.16 -16.26 1.00
N ALA A 48 -8.08 -15.81 0.36
CA ALA A 48 -7.26 -14.72 0.86
C ALA A 48 -7.57 -13.40 0.15
N TYR A 49 -7.67 -12.32 0.92
CA TYR A 49 -7.70 -10.97 0.39
C TYR A 49 -6.28 -10.43 0.27
N ARG A 50 -5.96 -9.90 -0.90
CA ARG A 50 -4.68 -9.26 -1.17
C ARG A 50 -4.89 -7.83 -1.66
N VAL A 51 -3.96 -6.98 -1.28
CA VAL A 51 -3.86 -5.60 -1.75
C VAL A 51 -2.53 -5.47 -2.46
N THR A 52 -2.48 -4.65 -3.51
CA THR A 52 -1.23 -4.35 -4.21
C THR A 52 -0.59 -3.11 -3.61
N ARG A 53 0.74 -3.05 -3.65
CA ARG A 53 1.49 -1.86 -3.23
C ARG A 53 1.08 -0.63 -4.02
N TYR A 54 0.88 -0.79 -5.32
CA TYR A 54 0.47 0.28 -6.23
C TYR A 54 -0.87 0.88 -5.83
N ASP A 55 -1.91 0.05 -5.61
CA ASP A 55 -3.23 0.55 -5.22
C ASP A 55 -3.16 1.32 -3.88
N LEU A 56 -2.39 0.81 -2.90
CA LEU A 56 -2.22 1.46 -1.61
C LEU A 56 -1.48 2.81 -1.74
N TRP A 57 -0.39 2.85 -2.52
CA TRP A 57 0.39 4.07 -2.72
C TRP A 57 -0.39 5.13 -3.48
N SER A 58 -1.14 4.74 -4.52
CA SER A 58 -2.02 5.64 -5.24
C SER A 58 -3.07 6.26 -4.33
N TYR A 59 -3.67 5.47 -3.41
CA TYR A 59 -4.62 6.01 -2.43
C TYR A 59 -3.96 6.97 -1.42
N LEU A 60 -2.73 6.67 -1.01
CA LEU A 60 -1.94 7.52 -0.11
C LEU A 60 -1.37 8.78 -0.79
N GLY A 61 -1.52 8.93 -2.11
CA GLY A 61 -0.93 10.04 -2.88
C GLY A 61 0.60 9.97 -2.98
N LEU A 62 1.19 8.78 -2.79
CA LEU A 62 2.63 8.60 -2.90
C LEU A 62 3.04 8.40 -4.36
N PRO A 63 4.14 9.02 -4.81
CA PRO A 63 4.70 8.72 -6.12
C PRO A 63 5.09 7.24 -6.14
N VAL A 64 4.69 6.54 -7.20
CA VAL A 64 5.23 5.23 -7.54
C VAL A 64 6.66 5.46 -8.01
N ILE A 65 7.58 5.56 -7.05
CA ILE A 65 9.00 5.62 -7.36
C ILE A 65 9.39 4.19 -7.78
N ALA A 66 9.61 4.00 -9.08
CA ALA A 66 10.25 2.78 -9.56
C ALA A 66 11.62 2.65 -8.86
N PRO A 67 11.95 1.50 -8.24
CA PRO A 67 13.24 1.33 -7.60
C PRO A 67 14.34 1.09 -8.66
N ASP A 68 14.71 2.16 -9.36
CA ASP A 68 15.97 2.35 -10.11
C ASP A 68 16.03 3.74 -10.75
N SER A 69 16.03 4.79 -9.91
CA SER A 69 16.71 6.03 -10.28
C SER A 69 17.79 6.33 -9.25
N ALA A 70 18.74 5.40 -9.15
CA ALA A 70 20.10 5.77 -8.76
C ALA A 70 20.68 6.61 -9.92
N GLY A 71 20.46 7.93 -9.88
CA GLY A 71 20.93 8.82 -10.93
C GLY A 71 20.23 10.18 -10.90
N GLY A 72 20.58 10.99 -9.91
CA GLY A 72 20.06 12.34 -9.75
C GLY A 72 20.90 13.10 -8.75
N ASP A 73 22.19 13.25 -9.06
CA ASP A 73 22.99 14.35 -8.54
C ASP A 73 22.22 15.65 -8.79
N VAL A 74 21.71 16.25 -7.70
CA VAL A 74 21.43 17.67 -7.67
C VAL A 74 22.13 18.23 -6.44
N ALA A 75 23.44 18.42 -6.59
CA ALA A 75 24.07 19.62 -6.09
C ALA A 75 23.15 20.83 -6.35
N VAL A 76 22.57 21.38 -5.29
CA VAL A 76 22.10 22.77 -5.28
C VAL A 76 23.06 23.53 -4.39
N ALA A 77 24.19 23.89 -5.00
CA ALA A 77 24.95 25.06 -4.63
C ALA A 77 24.39 26.24 -5.42
N ALA A 78 23.83 27.24 -4.71
CA ALA A 78 23.87 28.66 -5.04
C ALA A 78 23.32 29.43 -3.83
#